data_AF-A0A921BA21-F1
#
_entry.id   AF-A0A921BA21-F1
#
_cell.length_a   1.000
_cell.length_b   1.000
_cell.length_c   1.000
_cell.angle_alpha   90.00
_cell.angle_beta   90.00
_cell.angle_gamma   90.00
#
_symmetry.space_group_name_H-M   'P 1'
#
loop_
_entity.id
_entity.type
_entity.pdbx_description
1 polymer ?
#
loop_
_entity_poly.entity_id
_entity_poly.type
_entity_poly.pdbx_seq_one_letter_code
_entity_poly.pdbx_strand_id
1 'polypeptide(L)'
;MLVQTSRFGEIEVKDDQIISFPSGLIGFSEDHRFVIREDEAAAPFRWLQSIDSEDLAFVMIEPHVSISNYELELTNGHLKKLHAEKTEDLSVYSLVTMAKKMEDVTINLQGPLLFNLEKRLGIQIIVQDSRYSTRHSLFAEKLKKSTPESSSQEEPENIASLQTSRVILHQPVIGNETEVLMLTKFLPANTQ
;
A
#
# COMPACT_ATOMS: atom_id res chain seq x y z
N MET A 1 -8.43 5.44 23.42
CA MET A 1 -7.97 4.27 24.18
C MET A 1 -6.46 4.15 24.11
N LEU A 2 -5.84 3.47 25.07
CA LEU A 2 -4.41 3.11 25.02
C LEU A 2 -4.28 1.70 24.45
N VAL A 3 -3.38 1.53 23.48
CA VAL A 3 -3.13 0.25 22.80
C VAL A 3 -1.65 -0.07 22.91
N GLN A 4 -1.32 -1.28 23.37
CA GLN A 4 0.06 -1.77 23.40
C GLN A 4 0.45 -2.26 22.00
N THR A 5 1.65 -1.92 21.57
CA THR A 5 2.19 -2.33 20.26
C THR A 5 3.66 -2.67 20.41
N SER A 6 4.13 -3.72 19.74
CA SER A 6 5.55 -4.09 19.87
C SER A 6 6.50 -3.13 19.17
N ARG A 7 6.02 -2.39 18.16
CA ARG A 7 6.83 -1.45 17.39
C ARG A 7 6.88 -0.04 17.98
N PHE A 8 5.81 0.39 18.64
CA PHE A 8 5.66 1.78 19.05
C PHE A 8 5.41 1.93 20.55
N GLY A 9 5.45 0.83 21.30
CA GLY A 9 5.05 0.80 22.69
C GLY A 9 3.56 1.09 22.83
N GLU A 10 3.21 1.77 23.93
CA GLU A 10 1.85 2.22 24.16
C GLU A 10 1.53 3.43 23.28
N ILE A 11 0.45 3.33 22.51
CA ILE A 11 -0.06 4.42 21.68
C ILE A 11 -1.45 4.84 22.14
N GLU A 12 -1.69 6.15 22.11
CA GLU A 12 -3.04 6.70 22.26
C GLU A 12 -3.76 6.69 20.90
N VAL A 13 -4.87 5.97 20.83
CA VAL A 13 -5.73 5.85 19.65
C VAL A 13 -7.09 6.45 19.95
N LYS A 14 -7.50 7.44 19.17
CA LYS A 14 -8.86 7.98 19.23
C LYS A 14 -9.81 7.12 18.41
N ASP A 15 -11.07 7.03 18.85
CA ASP A 15 -12.08 6.22 18.17
C ASP A 15 -12.30 6.66 16.72
N ASP A 16 -12.18 7.97 16.48
CA ASP A 16 -12.26 8.56 15.15
C ASP A 16 -11.05 8.27 14.27
N GLN A 17 -9.99 7.59 14.74
CA GLN A 17 -8.83 7.17 13.94
C GLN A 17 -8.91 5.69 13.53
N ILE A 18 -9.80 4.91 14.15
CA ILE A 18 -9.90 3.47 13.93
C ILE A 18 -10.57 3.22 12.59
N ILE A 19 -9.93 2.40 11.76
CA ILE A 19 -10.45 1.92 10.49
C ILE A 19 -10.94 0.49 10.69
N SER A 20 -12.19 0.24 10.32
CA SER A 20 -12.79 -1.08 10.36
C SER A 20 -12.53 -1.85 9.06
N PHE A 21 -12.06 -3.08 9.21
CA PHE A 21 -11.92 -4.10 8.17
C PHE A 21 -12.87 -5.25 8.49
N PRO A 22 -14.14 -5.20 8.02
CA PRO A 22 -15.17 -6.17 8.42
C PRO A 22 -14.84 -7.63 8.08
N SER A 23 -13.97 -7.87 7.10
CA SER A 23 -13.51 -9.21 6.71
C SER A 23 -12.06 -9.48 7.11
N GLY A 24 -11.44 -8.58 7.88
CA GLY A 24 -10.02 -8.58 8.18
C GLY A 24 -9.13 -8.45 6.95
N LEU A 25 -7.88 -8.93 7.08
CA LEU A 25 -6.93 -9.04 5.97
C LEU A 25 -6.70 -10.51 5.61
N ILE A 26 -6.23 -10.76 4.38
CA ILE A 26 -5.89 -12.12 3.94
C ILE A 26 -4.75 -12.64 4.81
N GLY A 27 -4.99 -13.76 5.50
CA GLY A 27 -4.06 -14.34 6.48
C GLY A 27 -4.21 -13.79 7.90
N PHE A 28 -5.05 -12.77 8.11
CA PHE A 28 -5.32 -12.13 9.40
C PHE A 28 -6.83 -11.80 9.49
N SER A 29 -7.66 -12.85 9.46
CA SER A 29 -9.12 -12.70 9.42
C SER A 29 -9.72 -12.18 10.72
N GLU A 30 -9.01 -12.35 11.84
CA GLU A 30 -9.46 -11.97 13.18
C GLU A 30 -9.14 -10.52 13.53
N ASP A 31 -8.23 -9.88 12.79
CA ASP A 31 -7.87 -8.48 12.96
C ASP A 31 -8.81 -7.61 12.12
N HIS A 32 -9.71 -6.91 12.80
CA HIS A 32 -10.77 -6.11 12.18
C HIS A 32 -10.58 -4.62 12.37
N ARG A 33 -9.65 -4.19 13.23
CA ARG A 33 -9.49 -2.78 13.59
C ARG A 33 -8.04 -2.39 13.43
N PHE A 34 -7.82 -1.34 12.65
CA PHE A 34 -6.48 -0.83 12.35
C PHE A 34 -6.42 0.68 12.50
N VAL A 35 -5.21 1.20 12.68
CA VAL A 35 -4.91 2.63 12.61
C VAL A 35 -3.78 2.87 11.62
N ILE A 36 -3.89 3.97 10.87
CA ILE A 36 -2.80 4.44 10.01
C ILE A 36 -1.91 5.35 10.84
N ARG A 37 -0.62 5.03 10.90
CA ARG A 37 0.39 5.90 11.52
C ARG A 37 1.37 6.39 10.48
N GLU A 38 1.58 7.70 10.50
CA GLU A 38 2.52 8.40 9.65
C GLU A 38 3.80 8.70 10.42
N ASP A 39 4.93 8.66 9.70
CA ASP A 39 6.23 9.12 10.18
C ASP A 39 6.77 9.99 9.06
N GLU A 40 6.86 11.30 9.28
CA GLU A 40 7.31 12.26 8.26
C GLU A 40 8.70 11.90 7.70
N ALA A 41 9.57 11.37 8.55
CA ALA A 41 10.91 10.94 8.14
C ALA A 41 10.87 9.66 7.28
N ALA A 42 9.79 8.89 7.37
CA ALA A 42 9.59 7.66 6.64
C ALA A 42 8.64 7.82 5.44
N ALA A 43 8.08 9.02 5.23
CA ALA A 43 7.21 9.33 4.09
C ALA A 43 7.94 9.00 2.77
N PRO A 44 7.26 8.41 1.78
CA PRO A 44 5.81 8.21 1.69
C PRO A 44 5.28 6.87 2.25
N PHE A 45 6.05 6.18 3.08
CA PHE A 45 5.62 4.94 3.71
C PHE A 45 4.77 5.23 4.93
N ARG A 46 3.79 4.36 5.17
CA ARG A 46 2.92 4.43 6.34
C ARG A 46 2.83 3.07 7.01
N TRP A 47 2.53 3.11 8.30
CA TRP A 47 2.20 1.91 9.06
C TRP A 47 0.69 1.71 9.11
N LEU A 48 0.26 0.48 8.89
CA LEU A 48 -1.08 0.00 9.23
C LEU A 48 -0.95 -0.90 10.46
N GLN A 49 -1.23 -0.35 11.63
CA GLN A 49 -1.09 -1.03 12.92
C GLN A 49 -2.43 -1.65 13.32
N SER A 50 -2.46 -2.94 13.64
CA SER A 50 -3.63 -3.57 14.25
C SER A 50 -3.80 -3.04 15.67
N ILE A 51 -5.04 -2.83 16.09
CA ILE A 51 -5.38 -2.59 17.51
C ILE A 51 -5.99 -3.83 18.18
N ASP A 52 -6.15 -4.92 17.41
CA ASP A 52 -6.59 -6.23 17.90
C ASP A 52 -5.40 -7.10 18.29
N SER A 53 -4.26 -6.93 17.61
CA SER A 53 -3.02 -7.68 17.85
C SER A 53 -1.81 -6.74 17.97
N GLU A 54 -1.14 -6.77 19.13
CA GLU A 54 -0.03 -5.85 19.45
C GLU A 54 1.16 -5.97 18.48
N ASP A 55 1.42 -7.19 17.99
CA ASP A 55 2.55 -7.51 17.11
C ASP A 55 2.27 -7.31 15.62
N LEU A 56 1.01 -7.05 15.26
CA LEU A 56 0.61 -6.98 13.87
C LEU A 56 0.66 -5.55 13.34
N ALA A 57 1.64 -5.26 12.51
CA ALA A 57 1.72 -4.01 11.77
C ALA A 57 2.31 -4.24 10.38
N PHE A 58 1.73 -3.57 9.39
CA PHE A 58 2.18 -3.62 8.01
C PHE A 58 2.78 -2.30 7.56
N VAL A 59 3.79 -2.39 6.72
CA VAL A 59 4.26 -1.24 5.95
C VAL A 59 3.42 -1.16 4.69
N MET A 60 2.92 0.02 4.36
CA MET A 60 2.15 0.25 3.16
C MET A 60 2.57 1.53 2.46
N ILE A 61 2.34 1.56 1.15
CA ILE A 61 2.65 2.68 0.28
C ILE A 61 1.65 2.74 -0.88
N GLU A 62 1.51 3.91 -1.49
CA GLU A 62 0.70 4.05 -2.70
C GLU A 62 1.38 3.30 -3.86
N PRO A 63 0.65 2.42 -4.58
CA PRO A 63 1.24 1.51 -5.55
C PRO A 63 1.90 2.23 -6.73
N HIS A 64 1.43 3.44 -7.05
CA HIS A 64 2.01 4.24 -8.11
C HIS A 64 3.49 4.56 -7.83
N VAL A 65 3.93 4.60 -6.57
CA VAL A 65 5.34 4.85 -6.25
C VAL A 65 6.25 3.77 -6.87
N SER A 66 5.74 2.55 -6.99
CA SER A 66 6.49 1.45 -7.59
C SER A 66 6.42 1.46 -9.11
N ILE A 67 5.21 1.61 -9.67
CA ILE A 67 4.98 1.58 -11.12
C ILE A 67 4.01 2.68 -11.53
N SER A 68 4.38 3.46 -12.55
CA SER A 68 3.71 4.73 -12.88
C SER A 68 2.28 4.55 -13.39
N ASN A 69 1.99 3.37 -13.92
CA ASN A 69 0.74 3.01 -14.58
C ASN A 69 0.03 1.88 -13.84
N TYR A 70 0.06 1.90 -12.50
CA TYR A 70 -0.78 1.00 -11.72
C TYR A 70 -2.26 1.35 -11.96
N GLU A 71 -2.99 0.39 -12.50
CA GLU A 71 -4.41 0.49 -12.82
C GLU A 71 -5.18 -0.51 -11.97
N LEU A 72 -6.34 -0.06 -11.49
CA LEU A 72 -7.23 -0.90 -10.72
C LEU A 72 -8.63 -0.84 -11.28
N GLU A 73 -9.24 -2.02 -11.45
CA GLU A 73 -10.64 -2.14 -11.84
C GLU A 73 -11.52 -2.27 -10.59
N LEU A 74 -12.25 -1.19 -10.30
CA LEU A 74 -13.15 -1.14 -9.15
C LEU A 74 -14.58 -1.50 -9.57
N THR A 75 -15.18 -2.44 -8.84
CA THR A 75 -16.56 -2.86 -9.05
C THR A 75 -17.51 -2.10 -8.13
N ASN A 76 -18.78 -1.98 -8.50
CA ASN A 76 -19.83 -1.44 -7.62
C ASN A 76 -19.91 -2.18 -6.27
N GLY A 77 -19.52 -3.47 -6.24
CA GLY A 77 -19.42 -4.22 -4.99
C GLY A 77 -18.36 -3.67 -4.04
N HIS A 78 -17.21 -3.19 -4.56
CA HIS A 78 -16.17 -2.56 -3.76
C HIS A 78 -16.65 -1.22 -3.18
N LEU A 79 -17.23 -0.36 -4.01
CA LEU A 79 -17.80 0.93 -3.58
C LEU A 79 -18.87 0.72 -2.49
N LYS A 80 -19.78 -0.24 -2.69
CA LYS A 80 -20.81 -0.57 -1.72
C LYS A 80 -20.24 -1.04 -0.38
N LYS A 81 -19.19 -1.87 -0.37
CA LYS A 81 -18.54 -2.33 0.88
C LYS A 81 -17.87 -1.19 1.65
N LEU A 82 -17.37 -0.20 0.93
CA LEU A 82 -16.65 0.95 1.50
C LEU A 82 -17.54 2.19 1.69
N HIS A 83 -18.84 2.08 1.40
CA HIS A 83 -19.80 3.19 1.47
C HIS A 83 -19.32 4.43 0.68
N ALA A 84 -18.69 4.19 -0.47
CA ALA A 84 -18.20 5.23 -1.37
C ALA A 84 -19.21 5.49 -2.49
N GLU A 85 -19.36 6.75 -2.90
CA GLU A 85 -20.25 7.14 -4.00
C GLU A 85 -19.50 7.08 -5.34
N LYS A 86 -18.22 7.42 -5.30
CA LYS A 86 -17.34 7.45 -6.47
C LYS A 86 -15.95 6.92 -6.12
N THR A 87 -15.17 6.61 -7.15
CA THR A 87 -13.84 6.03 -6.99
C THR A 87 -12.85 6.98 -6.31
N GLU A 88 -13.05 8.29 -6.45
CA GLU A 88 -12.19 9.33 -5.88
C GLU A 88 -12.34 9.45 -4.36
N ASP A 89 -13.40 8.88 -3.78
CA ASP A 89 -13.59 8.80 -2.33
C ASP A 89 -12.65 7.75 -1.69
N LEU A 90 -12.01 6.93 -2.52
CA LEU A 90 -11.18 5.81 -2.09
C LEU A 90 -9.69 6.13 -2.21
N SER A 91 -8.94 5.74 -1.18
CA SER A 91 -7.48 5.71 -1.22
C SER A 91 -6.98 4.29 -1.42
N VAL A 92 -5.88 4.13 -2.16
CA VAL A 92 -5.30 2.83 -2.49
C VAL A 92 -3.89 2.73 -1.92
N TYR A 93 -3.64 1.68 -1.13
CA TYR A 93 -2.30 1.33 -0.66
C TYR A 93 -1.98 -0.11 -1.04
N SER A 94 -0.70 -0.46 -1.03
CA SER A 94 -0.23 -1.83 -1.20
C SER A 94 0.80 -2.15 -0.13
N LEU A 95 0.77 -3.39 0.33
CA LEU A 95 1.65 -3.85 1.40
C LEU A 95 3.07 -4.01 0.88
N VAL A 96 4.05 -3.61 1.70
CA VAL A 96 5.46 -3.70 1.39
C VAL A 96 6.13 -4.73 2.28
N THR A 97 6.90 -5.61 1.66
CA THR A 97 7.82 -6.54 2.31
C THR A 97 9.20 -5.90 2.36
N MET A 98 9.64 -5.56 3.57
CA MET A 98 10.98 -5.00 3.81
C MET A 98 12.05 -6.08 3.71
N ALA A 99 13.22 -5.72 3.20
CA ALA A 99 14.39 -6.58 3.08
C ALA A 99 15.66 -5.77 3.41
N LYS A 100 16.75 -6.46 3.78
CA LYS A 100 18.02 -5.80 4.15
C LYS A 100 18.62 -4.99 3.01
N LYS A 101 18.41 -5.43 1.77
CA LYS A 101 18.86 -4.75 0.56
C LYS A 101 17.68 -4.10 -0.14
N MET A 102 17.91 -2.91 -0.68
CA MET A 102 16.91 -2.14 -1.43
C MET A 102 16.34 -2.93 -2.61
N GLU A 103 17.20 -3.63 -3.36
CA GLU A 103 16.81 -4.45 -4.53
C GLU A 103 15.80 -5.56 -4.20
N ASP A 104 15.81 -6.04 -2.95
CA ASP A 104 14.96 -7.13 -2.46
C ASP A 104 13.66 -6.63 -1.80
N VAL A 105 13.49 -5.32 -1.64
CA VAL A 105 12.25 -4.75 -1.10
C VAL A 105 11.14 -4.89 -2.13
N THR A 106 10.04 -5.54 -1.73
CA THR A 106 8.93 -5.82 -2.65
C THR A 106 7.60 -5.25 -2.21
N ILE A 107 6.74 -4.92 -3.17
CA ILE A 107 5.35 -4.47 -2.97
C ILE A 107 4.36 -5.49 -3.54
N ASN A 108 3.26 -5.73 -2.83
CA ASN A 108 2.20 -6.61 -3.26
C ASN A 108 1.14 -5.85 -4.07
N LEU A 109 1.24 -5.92 -5.40
CA LEU A 109 0.32 -5.27 -6.34
C LEU A 109 -0.92 -6.12 -6.66
N GLN A 110 -0.97 -7.39 -6.24
CA GLN A 110 -2.16 -8.23 -6.40
C GLN A 110 -3.12 -8.14 -5.21
N GLY A 111 -2.66 -7.65 -4.06
CA GLY A 111 -3.45 -7.57 -2.84
C GLY A 111 -3.58 -6.15 -2.28
N PRO A 112 -3.97 -5.13 -3.07
CA PRO A 112 -4.05 -3.77 -2.59
C PRO A 112 -5.14 -3.62 -1.51
N LEU A 113 -4.92 -2.63 -0.66
CA LEU A 113 -5.86 -2.17 0.35
C LEU A 113 -6.62 -0.96 -0.19
N LEU A 114 -7.94 -1.02 -0.11
CA LEU A 114 -8.82 0.10 -0.40
C LEU A 114 -9.35 0.67 0.90
N PHE A 115 -9.34 1.99 0.98
CA PHE A 115 -9.83 2.72 2.14
C PHE A 115 -10.85 3.76 1.73
N ASN A 116 -11.97 3.82 2.44
CA ASN A 116 -12.73 5.05 2.56
C ASN A 116 -12.37 5.69 3.90
N LEU A 117 -11.48 6.68 3.88
CA LEU A 117 -10.94 7.29 5.09
C LEU A 117 -11.95 8.17 5.82
N GLU A 118 -12.94 8.72 5.11
CA GLU A 118 -14.04 9.47 5.71
C GLU A 118 -14.98 8.54 6.48
N LYS A 119 -15.33 7.40 5.89
CA LYS A 119 -16.21 6.40 6.51
C LYS A 119 -15.48 5.43 7.44
N ARG A 120 -14.14 5.52 7.52
CA ARG A 120 -13.28 4.65 8.33
C ARG A 120 -13.48 3.16 8.02
N LEU A 121 -13.56 2.85 6.73
CA LEU A 121 -13.71 1.49 6.23
C LEU A 121 -12.50 1.12 5.37
N GLY A 122 -12.04 -0.12 5.53
CA GLY A 122 -10.97 -0.71 4.75
C GLY A 122 -11.35 -2.11 4.26
N ILE A 123 -10.88 -2.48 3.07
CA ILE A 123 -10.92 -3.85 2.57
C ILE A 123 -9.61 -4.18 1.85
N GLN A 124 -9.24 -5.47 1.86
CA GLN A 124 -8.25 -5.99 0.93
C GLN A 124 -8.98 -6.64 -0.25
N ILE A 125 -8.53 -6.35 -1.47
CA ILE A 125 -9.06 -6.99 -2.67
C ILE A 125 -7.97 -7.83 -3.35
N ILE A 126 -8.41 -8.76 -4.21
CA ILE A 126 -7.51 -9.59 -5.02
C ILE A 126 -7.61 -9.11 -6.46
N VAL A 127 -6.49 -8.67 -7.02
CA VAL A 127 -6.36 -8.24 -8.42
C VAL A 127 -5.84 -9.42 -9.24
N GLN A 128 -6.65 -9.87 -10.20
CA GLN A 128 -6.32 -10.97 -11.10
C GLN A 128 -5.81 -10.45 -12.45
N ASP A 129 -4.80 -9.59 -12.40
CA ASP A 129 -4.13 -9.05 -13.57
C ASP A 129 -2.71 -9.63 -13.66
N SER A 130 -2.37 -10.22 -14.80
CA SER A 130 -1.06 -10.86 -15.01
C SER A 130 0.11 -9.87 -15.07
N ARG A 131 -0.17 -8.57 -15.23
CA ARG A 131 0.82 -7.49 -15.11
C ARG A 131 1.34 -7.36 -13.68
N TYR A 132 0.56 -7.81 -12.69
CA TYR A 132 0.85 -7.65 -11.28
C TYR A 132 1.16 -8.99 -10.60
N SER A 133 1.94 -8.91 -9.53
CA SER A 133 2.38 -10.02 -8.70
C SER A 133 2.35 -9.63 -7.22
N THR A 134 2.45 -10.62 -6.34
CA THR A 134 2.55 -10.38 -4.89
C THR A 134 3.92 -9.87 -4.45
N ARG A 135 4.93 -9.88 -5.34
CA ARG A 135 6.32 -9.51 -5.05
C ARG A 135 6.94 -8.70 -6.19
N HIS A 136 6.40 -7.52 -6.48
CA HIS A 136 7.07 -6.56 -7.37
C HIS A 136 8.24 -5.91 -6.66
N SER A 137 9.38 -5.74 -7.34
CA SER A 137 10.44 -4.89 -6.80
C SER A 137 9.95 -3.44 -6.71
N LEU A 138 10.05 -2.86 -5.52
CA LEU A 138 9.56 -1.50 -5.28
C LEU A 138 10.38 -0.44 -6.02
N PHE A 139 11.67 -0.71 -6.27
CA PHE A 139 12.62 0.27 -6.80
C PHE A 139 13.10 -0.04 -8.23
N ALA A 140 12.51 -1.02 -8.92
CA ALA A 140 12.97 -1.47 -10.23
C ALA A 140 13.05 -0.34 -11.28
N GLU A 141 12.06 0.54 -11.38
CA GLU A 141 12.08 1.64 -12.36
C GLU A 141 13.20 2.65 -12.08
N LYS A 142 13.51 2.91 -10.79
CA LYS A 142 14.59 3.81 -10.40
C LYS A 142 15.96 3.21 -10.66
N LEU A 143 16.14 1.92 -10.34
CA LEU A 143 17.39 1.20 -10.58
C LEU A 143 17.72 1.07 -12.07
N LYS A 144 16.69 0.99 -12.93
CA LYS A 144 16.86 1.05 -14.40
C LYS A 144 17.33 2.43 -14.87
N LYS A 145 16.78 3.52 -14.32
CA LYS A 145 17.15 4.91 -14.69
C LYS A 145 18.55 5.32 -14.25
N SER A 146 19.14 4.67 -13.23
CA SER A 146 20.55 4.88 -12.84
C SER A 146 21.57 4.15 -13.72
N THR A 147 21.12 3.34 -14.68
CA THR A 147 21.98 2.66 -15.66
C THR A 147 21.88 3.42 -16.99
N PRO A 148 22.98 3.94 -17.58
CA PRO A 148 22.89 4.76 -18.78
C PRO A 148 22.80 3.88 -20.03
N GLU A 149 21.60 3.45 -20.45
CA GLU A 149 21.42 2.87 -21.78
C GLU A 149 20.12 3.31 -22.50
N SER A 150 20.33 4.09 -23.56
CA SER A 150 19.76 3.97 -24.91
C SER A 150 18.24 3.80 -25.10
N SER A 151 17.65 4.83 -25.70
CA SER A 151 16.33 4.93 -26.33
C SER A 151 15.89 3.72 -27.17
N SER A 152 14.61 3.34 -27.07
CA SER A 152 13.65 3.38 -28.18
C SER A 152 12.22 3.16 -27.66
N GLN A 153 11.31 4.00 -28.15
CA GLN A 153 9.87 4.01 -27.91
C GLN A 153 9.20 2.94 -28.79
N GLU A 154 8.05 2.42 -28.34
CA GLU A 154 6.88 2.10 -29.20
C GLU A 154 5.69 1.67 -28.32
N GLU A 155 4.59 2.44 -28.35
CA GLU A 155 3.25 1.99 -27.95
C GLU A 155 2.50 1.44 -29.18
N PRO A 156 1.52 0.55 -28.97
CA PRO A 156 0.23 0.87 -29.59
C PRO A 156 -1.02 0.56 -28.73
N GLU A 157 -2.11 1.15 -29.23
CA GLU A 157 -3.41 1.47 -28.65
C GLU A 157 -4.43 0.29 -28.49
N ASN A 158 -5.27 0.43 -27.45
CA ASN A 158 -6.76 0.37 -27.41
C ASN A 158 -7.55 -0.89 -27.88
N ILE A 159 -8.37 -1.50 -26.98
CA ILE A 159 -9.70 -2.09 -27.31
C ILE A 159 -10.71 -2.05 -26.11
N ALA A 160 -11.85 -1.37 -26.35
CA ALA A 160 -13.26 -1.53 -25.93
C ALA A 160 -13.73 -2.11 -24.55
N SER A 161 -14.41 -1.21 -23.81
CA SER A 161 -15.72 -1.29 -23.12
C SER A 161 -16.18 -2.54 -22.34
N LEU A 162 -15.96 -2.47 -21.02
CA LEU A 162 -16.97 -2.75 -19.99
C LEU A 162 -17.08 -1.48 -19.12
N GLN A 163 -18.26 -1.15 -18.57
CA GLN A 163 -18.38 -0.02 -17.63
C GLN A 163 -17.69 -0.38 -16.30
N THR A 164 -16.37 -0.32 -16.29
CA THR A 164 -15.49 -0.39 -15.13
C THR A 164 -14.76 0.95 -15.07
N SER A 165 -14.87 1.66 -13.95
CA SER A 165 -14.10 2.88 -13.74
C SER A 165 -12.65 2.48 -13.52
N ARG A 166 -11.77 2.79 -14.48
CA ARG A 166 -10.33 2.69 -14.33
C ARG A 166 -9.80 3.94 -13.64
N VAL A 167 -9.08 3.76 -12.55
CA VAL A 167 -8.37 4.83 -11.85
C VAL A 167 -6.88 4.74 -12.17
N ILE A 168 -6.29 5.83 -12.66
CA ILE A 168 -4.85 5.96 -12.91
C ILE A 168 -4.24 6.82 -11.78
N LEU A 169 -3.21 6.30 -11.12
CA LEU A 169 -2.51 6.97 -10.03
C LEU A 169 -1.12 7.45 -10.50
N HIS A 170 -0.73 8.69 -10.19
CA HIS A 170 0.51 9.34 -10.69
C HIS A 170 1.67 9.25 -9.69
N GLN A 171 2.92 9.11 -10.16
CA GLN A 171 4.11 9.01 -9.28
C GLN A 171 4.60 10.34 -8.66
N PRO A 172 4.92 10.38 -7.36
CA PRO A 172 5.73 11.43 -6.73
C PRO A 172 7.23 11.09 -6.81
N VAL A 173 8.08 12.12 -6.73
CA VAL A 173 9.54 11.99 -6.69
C VAL A 173 10.00 11.69 -5.27
N ILE A 174 10.57 10.51 -5.02
CA ILE A 174 11.17 10.14 -3.72
C ILE A 174 12.70 10.22 -3.85
N GLY A 175 13.35 11.01 -2.99
CA GLY A 175 14.81 11.20 -2.98
C GLY A 175 15.59 10.06 -2.30
N ASN A 176 16.90 10.00 -2.56
CA ASN A 176 17.80 8.94 -2.06
C ASN A 176 17.95 8.91 -0.52
N GLU A 177 17.81 10.03 0.18
CA GLU A 177 17.92 10.07 1.64
C GLU A 177 16.75 9.34 2.33
N THR A 178 15.56 9.44 1.73
CA THR A 178 14.37 8.74 2.18
C THR A 178 14.55 7.23 2.12
N GLU A 179 15.25 6.73 1.10
CA GLU A 179 15.48 5.30 0.87
C GLU A 179 16.35 4.64 1.96
N VAL A 180 17.42 5.31 2.38
CA VAL A 180 18.28 4.82 3.48
C VAL A 180 17.55 4.87 4.82
N LEU A 181 16.73 5.91 5.03
CA LEU A 181 15.93 6.06 6.24
C LEU A 181 14.81 5.02 6.33
N MET A 182 14.29 4.54 5.20
CA MET A 182 13.34 3.42 5.19
C MET A 182 13.95 2.13 5.72
N LEU A 183 15.10 1.70 5.19
CA LEU A 183 15.72 0.43 5.60
C LEU A 183 16.02 0.41 7.10
N THR A 184 16.41 1.56 7.66
CA THR A 184 16.73 1.65 9.08
C THR A 184 15.49 1.70 9.98
N LYS A 185 14.37 2.27 9.54
CA LYS A 185 13.14 2.40 10.34
C LYS A 185 12.19 1.21 10.24
N PHE A 186 12.16 0.53 9.09
CA PHE A 186 11.15 -0.49 8.81
C PHE A 186 11.66 -1.93 8.93
N LEU A 187 12.97 -2.15 8.98
CA LEU A 187 13.52 -3.48 9.26
C LEU A 187 13.33 -3.84 10.74
N PRO A 188 12.99 -5.11 11.05
CA PRO A 188 13.01 -5.58 12.43
C PRO A 188 14.41 -5.41 13.01
N ALA A 189 14.51 -4.94 14.25
CA ALA A 189 15.79 -4.75 14.95
C ALA A 189 16.63 -6.05 15.10
N ASN A 190 16.06 -7.22 14.82
CA ASN A 190 16.63 -8.54 15.11
C ASN A 190 16.69 -9.51 13.93
N THR A 191 16.84 -9.04 12.69
CA THR A 191 17.23 -9.95 11.60
C THR A 191 18.76 -9.99 11.50
N GLN A 192 19.42 -10.76 12.36
CA GLN A 192 20.79 -11.22 12.10
C GLN A 192 20.75 -12.31 11.03
#